data_AF-A0AAV9TPN0-F1
#
_entry.id   AF-A0AAV9TPN0-F1
#
_cell.length_a   1.000
_cell.length_b   1.000
_cell.length_c   1.000
_cell.angle_alpha   90.00
_cell.angle_beta   90.00
_cell.angle_gamma   90.00
#
_symmetry.space_group_name_H-M   'P 1'
#
loop_
_entity.id
_entity.type
_entity.pdbx_description
1 polymer ?
#
loop_
_entity_poly.entity_id
_entity_poly.type
_entity_poly.pdbx_seq_one_letter_code
_entity_poly.pdbx_strand_id
1 'polypeptide(L)'
;MSLSKRAAKDAQWLQYRPMIQRMIVDDKSQEEIRQSLEDNSFRVTKSQLEYKLKIWDIRKRLPKTRSEAVWQYTDAWLLKREAEGKSSEVIIDGKIVNSAKVRKERSRHQKSTLARYTQHAPDT
;
A
#
# COMPACT_ATOMS: atom_id res chain seq x y z
N MET A 1 -11.67 -34.20 18.01
CA MET A 1 -10.66 -33.31 18.61
C MET A 1 -11.03 -31.83 18.43
N SER A 2 -11.46 -31.22 19.55
CA SER A 2 -11.18 -29.85 20.03
C SER A 2 -11.62 -28.61 19.21
N LEU A 3 -12.88 -28.20 19.38
CA LEU A 3 -13.35 -26.82 19.16
C LEU A 3 -12.57 -25.79 20.01
N SER A 4 -12.05 -26.17 21.18
CA SER A 4 -11.35 -25.24 22.09
C SER A 4 -10.04 -24.70 21.53
N LYS A 5 -9.22 -25.54 20.87
CA LYS A 5 -7.98 -25.10 20.20
C LYS A 5 -8.22 -24.08 19.09
N ARG A 6 -9.32 -24.21 18.33
CA ARG A 6 -9.68 -23.24 17.28
C ARG A 6 -10.12 -21.91 17.89
N ALA A 7 -10.99 -21.97 18.90
CA ALA A 7 -11.45 -20.78 19.63
C ALA A 7 -10.28 -20.03 20.29
N ALA A 8 -9.33 -20.76 20.91
CA ALA A 8 -8.14 -20.17 21.50
C ALA A 8 -7.25 -19.47 20.44
N LYS A 9 -7.07 -20.10 19.28
CA LYS A 9 -6.33 -19.49 18.18
C LYS A 9 -7.02 -18.24 17.64
N ASP A 10 -8.35 -18.26 17.52
CA ASP A 10 -9.12 -17.10 17.08
C ASP A 10 -9.08 -15.96 18.11
N ALA A 11 -9.11 -16.27 19.41
CA ALA A 11 -8.90 -15.28 20.47
C ALA A 11 -7.51 -14.62 20.38
N GLN A 12 -6.47 -15.42 20.10
CA GLN A 12 -5.12 -14.90 19.90
C GLN A 12 -5.03 -13.98 18.66
N TRP A 13 -5.72 -14.33 17.57
CA TRP A 13 -5.85 -13.43 16.41
C TRP A 13 -6.53 -12.11 16.75
N LEU A 14 -7.58 -12.13 17.57
CA LEU A 14 -8.27 -10.92 18.00
C LEU A 14 -7.39 -10.05 18.90
N GLN A 15 -6.58 -10.64 19.76
CA GLN A 15 -5.61 -9.94 20.60
C GLN A 15 -4.60 -9.14 19.78
N TYR A 16 -4.06 -9.74 18.70
CA TYR A 16 -3.07 -9.09 17.83
C TYR A 16 -3.68 -8.20 16.73
N ARG A 17 -5.00 -8.21 16.55
CA ARG A 17 -5.67 -7.45 15.49
C ARG A 17 -5.35 -5.95 15.50
N PRO A 18 -5.40 -5.22 16.64
CA PRO A 18 -5.09 -3.79 16.67
C PRO A 18 -3.66 -3.47 16.25
N MET A 19 -2.70 -4.31 16.69
CA MET A 19 -1.29 -4.19 16.32
C MET A 19 -1.10 -4.39 14.81
N ILE A 20 -1.68 -5.46 14.25
CA ILE A 20 -1.64 -5.74 12.80
C ILE A 20 -2.23 -4.57 12.01
N GLN A 21 -3.36 -4.01 12.46
CA GLN A 21 -3.98 -2.84 11.84
C GLN A 21 -3.06 -1.62 11.85
N ARG A 22 -2.43 -1.31 12.99
CA ARG A 22 -1.48 -0.19 13.12
C ARG A 22 -0.29 -0.37 12.16
N MET A 23 0.31 -1.55 12.14
CA MET A 23 1.43 -1.84 11.25
C MET A 23 1.05 -1.71 9.76
N ILE A 24 -0.18 -2.06 9.38
CA ILE A 24 -0.69 -1.87 8.03
C ILE A 24 -0.85 -0.40 7.68
N VAL A 25 -1.33 0.42 8.62
CA VAL A 25 -1.43 1.89 8.46
C VAL A 25 -0.04 2.51 8.32
N ASP A 26 0.95 2.01 9.04
CA ASP A 26 2.35 2.45 8.98
C ASP A 26 3.12 1.91 7.75
N ASP A 27 2.40 1.36 6.76
CA ASP A 27 2.91 0.74 5.53
C ASP A 27 3.95 -0.38 5.72
N LYS A 28 3.92 -1.06 6.88
CA LYS A 28 4.78 -2.23 7.11
C LYS A 28 4.49 -3.35 6.13
N SER A 29 5.52 -4.07 5.72
CA SER A 29 5.40 -5.25 4.88
C SER A 29 4.75 -6.39 5.65
N GLN A 30 4.17 -7.36 4.93
CA GLN A 30 3.65 -8.57 5.57
C GLN A 30 4.75 -9.36 6.29
N GLU A 31 5.99 -9.26 5.84
CA GLU A 31 7.12 -9.92 6.50
C GLU A 31 7.45 -9.27 7.84
N GLU A 32 7.51 -7.93 7.91
CA GLU A 32 7.68 -7.20 9.17
C GLU A 32 6.54 -7.49 10.15
N ILE A 33 5.29 -7.58 9.66
CA ILE A 33 4.14 -7.97 10.50
C ILE A 33 4.34 -9.37 11.06
N ARG A 34 4.75 -10.34 10.23
CA ARG A 34 4.99 -11.72 10.67
C ARG A 34 6.12 -11.83 11.67
N GLN A 35 7.23 -11.12 11.43
CA GLN A 35 8.35 -11.08 12.36
C GLN A 35 7.89 -10.53 13.72
N SER A 36 7.14 -9.43 13.73
CA SER A 36 6.66 -8.84 14.97
C SER A 36 5.66 -9.75 15.71
N LEU A 37 4.85 -10.55 15.00
CA LEU A 37 4.01 -11.56 15.63
C LEU A 37 4.86 -12.71 16.21
N GLU A 38 5.91 -13.15 15.51
CA GLU A 38 6.84 -14.18 15.98
C GLU A 38 7.61 -13.72 17.23
N ASP A 39 8.06 -12.46 17.26
CA ASP A 39 8.70 -11.83 18.43
C ASP A 39 7.76 -11.82 19.66
N ASN A 40 6.44 -11.77 19.43
CA ASN A 40 5.40 -11.89 20.47
C ASN A 40 4.92 -13.34 20.67
N SER A 41 5.74 -14.34 20.32
CA SER A 41 5.44 -15.76 20.46
C SER A 41 4.21 -16.24 19.68
N PHE A 42 3.81 -15.52 18.63
CA PHE A 42 2.69 -15.89 17.75
C PHE A 42 3.16 -16.18 16.33
N ARG A 43 3.62 -17.42 16.12
CA ARG A 43 4.13 -17.84 14.82
C ARG A 43 3.01 -18.10 13.83
N VAL A 44 3.00 -17.34 12.73
CA VAL A 44 2.01 -17.46 11.66
C VAL A 44 2.64 -17.58 10.28
N THR A 45 2.04 -18.39 9.43
CA THR A 45 2.46 -18.48 8.02
C THR A 45 1.92 -17.29 7.22
N LYS A 46 2.57 -16.98 6.09
CA LYS A 46 2.11 -15.94 5.17
C LYS A 46 0.65 -16.14 4.77
N SER A 47 0.27 -17.35 4.38
CA SER A 47 -1.09 -17.67 3.95
C SER A 47 -2.13 -17.51 5.08
N GLN A 48 -1.76 -17.79 6.32
CA GLN A 48 -2.64 -17.57 7.48
C GLN A 48 -2.88 -16.08 7.71
N LEU A 49 -1.83 -15.26 7.62
CA LEU A 49 -1.95 -13.81 7.73
C LEU A 49 -2.80 -13.24 6.60
N GLU A 50 -2.54 -13.62 5.34
CA GLU A 50 -3.34 -13.19 4.18
C GLU A 50 -4.82 -13.57 4.32
N TYR A 51 -5.10 -14.79 4.77
CA TYR A 51 -6.45 -15.26 5.02
C TYR A 51 -7.16 -14.42 6.09
N LYS A 52 -6.49 -14.11 7.20
CA LYS A 52 -7.06 -13.29 8.28
C LYS A 52 -7.28 -11.84 7.85
N LEU A 53 -6.32 -11.26 7.12
CA LEU A 53 -6.49 -9.93 6.52
C LEU A 53 -7.68 -9.88 5.57
N LYS A 54 -7.89 -10.93 4.77
CA LYS A 54 -9.05 -11.07 3.89
C LYS A 54 -10.36 -11.15 4.69
N ILE A 55 -10.43 -11.97 5.73
CA ILE A 55 -11.62 -12.08 6.60
C ILE A 55 -11.96 -10.75 7.25
N TRP A 56 -10.96 -10.04 7.76
CA TRP A 56 -11.16 -8.77 8.43
C TRP A 56 -11.43 -7.60 7.48
N ASP A 57 -11.48 -7.86 6.17
CA ASP A 57 -11.48 -6.88 5.08
C ASP A 57 -10.41 -5.78 5.26
N ILE A 58 -9.32 -6.12 5.96
CA ILE A 58 -8.13 -5.28 6.10
C ILE A 58 -7.32 -5.51 4.84
N ARG A 59 -7.76 -4.88 3.76
CA ARG A 59 -6.95 -4.79 2.55
C ARG A 59 -5.89 -3.73 2.84
N LYS A 60 -4.66 -3.99 2.40
CA LYS A 60 -3.61 -2.97 2.28
C LYS A 60 -4.02 -1.98 1.17
N ARG A 61 -5.16 -1.31 1.35
CA ARG A 61 -5.51 -0.12 0.62
C ARG A 61 -4.79 0.99 1.38
N LEU A 62 -3.50 1.20 1.04
CA LEU A 62 -3.08 2.59 0.83
C LEU A 62 -4.27 3.25 0.13
N PRO A 63 -4.88 4.32 0.68
CA PRO A 63 -6.12 4.85 0.15
C PRO A 63 -5.87 5.04 -1.34
N LYS A 64 -6.57 4.26 -2.19
CA LYS A 64 -6.34 4.30 -3.65
C LYS A 64 -6.42 5.74 -4.14
N THR A 65 -7.26 6.55 -3.49
CA THR A 65 -7.40 7.99 -3.67
C THR A 65 -6.18 8.81 -3.25
N ARG A 66 -5.56 8.53 -2.10
CA ARG A 66 -4.32 9.23 -1.68
C ARG A 66 -3.12 8.79 -2.51
N SER A 67 -3.01 7.52 -2.87
CA SER A 67 -1.91 7.04 -3.73
C SER A 67 -2.09 7.52 -5.18
N GLU A 68 -3.29 7.45 -5.74
CA GLU A 68 -3.54 7.85 -7.13
C GLU A 68 -3.36 9.35 -7.33
N ALA A 69 -3.95 10.21 -6.49
CA ALA A 69 -3.79 11.65 -6.62
C ALA A 69 -2.32 12.09 -6.45
N VAL A 70 -1.61 11.52 -5.47
CA VAL A 70 -0.18 11.78 -5.27
C VAL A 70 0.64 11.33 -6.47
N TRP A 71 0.39 10.13 -7.00
CA TRP A 71 1.14 9.62 -8.14
C TRP A 71 0.80 10.33 -9.45
N GLN A 72 -0.45 10.76 -9.65
CA GLN A 72 -0.84 11.58 -10.79
C GLN A 72 -0.17 12.96 -10.74
N TYR A 73 -0.13 13.60 -9.57
CA TYR A 73 0.58 14.87 -9.39
C TYR A 73 2.09 14.71 -9.60
N THR A 74 2.68 13.68 -9.01
CA THR A 74 4.11 13.36 -9.15
C THR A 74 4.46 13.09 -10.61
N ASP A 75 3.65 12.30 -11.33
CA ASP A 75 3.85 12.01 -12.76
C ASP A 75 3.81 13.27 -13.61
N ALA A 76 2.83 14.16 -13.38
CA ALA A 76 2.74 15.43 -14.10
C ALA A 76 3.99 16.31 -13.89
N TRP A 77 4.50 16.37 -12.65
CA TRP A 77 5.68 17.16 -12.33
C TRP A 77 6.96 16.56 -12.92
N LEU A 78 7.08 15.22 -12.89
CA LEU A 78 8.18 14.50 -13.53
C LEU A 78 8.18 14.71 -15.04
N LEU A 79 7.03 14.58 -15.72
CA LEU A 79 6.91 14.81 -17.15
C LEU A 79 7.33 16.23 -17.54
N LYS A 80 6.92 17.24 -16.75
CA LYS A 80 7.35 18.63 -16.97
C LYS A 80 8.87 18.78 -16.88
N ARG A 81 9.50 18.17 -15.87
CA ARG A 81 10.96 18.24 -15.68
C ARG A 81 11.74 17.44 -16.71
N GLU A 82 11.21 16.29 -17.11
CA GLU A 82 11.75 15.47 -18.21
C GLU A 82 11.74 16.27 -19.53
N ALA A 83 10.67 17.02 -19.81
CA ALA A 83 10.60 17.92 -20.96
C ALA A 83 11.61 19.08 -20.90
N GLU A 84 11.97 19.53 -19.70
CA GLU A 84 13.05 20.50 -19.47
C GLU A 84 14.46 19.84 -19.43
N GLY A 85 14.57 18.53 -19.68
CA GLY A 85 15.84 17.80 -19.66
C GLY A 85 16.43 17.53 -18.26
N LYS A 86 15.62 17.65 -17.21
CA LYS A 86 16.07 17.52 -15.81
C LYS A 86 15.69 16.15 -15.22
N SER A 87 16.67 15.44 -14.67
CA SER A 87 16.41 14.28 -13.82
C SER A 87 15.87 14.72 -12.45
N SER A 88 15.11 13.86 -11.79
CA SER A 88 14.50 14.16 -10.48
C SER A 88 14.38 12.90 -9.63
N GLU A 89 14.69 13.04 -8.35
CA GLU A 89 14.40 12.03 -7.33
C GLU A 89 13.01 12.29 -6.73
N VAL A 90 12.27 11.22 -6.46
CA VAL A 90 10.93 11.32 -5.88
C VAL A 90 11.03 11.03 -4.39
N ILE A 91 10.60 11.99 -3.57
CA ILE A 91 10.50 11.85 -2.12
C ILE A 91 9.02 11.86 -1.73
N ILE A 92 8.56 10.79 -1.07
CA ILE A 92 7.21 10.69 -0.54
C ILE A 92 7.32 10.38 0.95
N ASP A 93 6.62 11.17 1.78
CA ASP A 93 6.64 11.06 3.24
C ASP A 93 8.07 11.04 3.82
N GLY A 94 8.94 11.90 3.27
CA GLY A 94 10.33 12.05 3.70
C GLY A 94 11.27 10.90 3.27
N LYS A 95 10.79 9.93 2.48
CA LYS A 95 11.58 8.80 2.00
C LYS A 95 11.83 8.89 0.50
N ILE A 96 13.08 8.68 0.10
CA ILE A 96 13.45 8.54 -1.32
C ILE A 96 12.81 7.26 -1.85
N VAL A 97 12.06 7.41 -2.94
CA VAL A 97 11.42 6.29 -3.62
C VAL A 97 12.34 5.77 -4.71
N ASN A 98 12.65 4.48 -4.68
CA ASN A 98 13.44 3.82 -5.71
C ASN A 98 12.83 4.03 -7.12
N SER A 99 13.66 4.33 -8.11
CA SER A 99 13.25 4.60 -9.50
C SER A 99 12.40 3.47 -10.13
N ALA A 100 12.67 2.21 -9.81
CA ALA A 100 11.87 1.07 -10.27
C ALA A 100 10.44 1.12 -9.70
N LYS A 101 10.29 1.53 -8.44
CA LYS A 101 8.99 1.74 -7.79
C LYS A 101 8.28 2.95 -8.39
N VAL A 102 8.99 4.06 -8.63
CA VAL A 102 8.45 5.25 -9.32
C VAL A 102 7.88 4.87 -10.67
N ARG A 103 8.63 4.15 -11.52
CA ARG A 103 8.17 3.73 -12.85
C ARG A 103 6.90 2.88 -12.77
N LYS A 104 6.85 1.95 -11.82
CA LYS A 104 5.70 1.06 -11.61
C LYS A 104 4.45 1.83 -11.19
N GLU A 105 4.59 2.75 -10.25
CA GLU A 105 3.45 3.52 -9.75
C GLU A 105 2.98 4.60 -10.76
N ARG A 106 3.90 5.21 -11.52
CA ARG A 106 3.55 6.07 -12.69
C ARG A 106 2.68 5.31 -13.69
N SER A 107 3.07 4.09 -14.05
CA SER A 107 2.29 3.25 -14.98
C SER A 107 0.94 2.83 -14.41
N ARG A 108 0.89 2.48 -13.12
CA ARG A 108 -0.34 2.03 -12.44
C ARG A 108 -1.38 3.15 -12.31
N HIS A 109 -0.94 4.38 -12.09
CA HIS A 109 -1.80 5.54 -11.83
C HIS A 109 -1.86 6.52 -13.00
N GLN A 110 -1.42 6.09 -14.18
CA GLN A 110 -1.47 6.90 -15.38
C GLN A 110 -2.93 7.31 -15.66
N LYS A 111 -3.17 8.62 -15.80
CA LYS A 111 -4.48 9.12 -16.24
C LYS A 111 -4.85 8.46 -17.56
N SER A 112 -6.09 7.99 -17.68
CA SER A 112 -6.62 7.45 -18.92
C SER A 112 -6.58 8.50 -20.04
N THR A 113 -6.51 8.05 -21.29
CA THR A 113 -6.51 8.93 -22.47
C THR A 113 -7.71 9.87 -22.45
N LEU A 114 -8.89 9.36 -22.04
CA LEU A 114 -10.12 10.15 -21.91
C LEU A 114 -9.98 11.24 -20.83
N ALA A 115 -9.44 10.90 -19.66
CA ALA A 115 -9.24 11.88 -18.58
C ALA A 115 -8.22 12.98 -18.94
N ARG A 116 -7.24 12.67 -19.80
CA ARG A 116 -6.29 13.67 -20.33
C ARG A 116 -6.96 14.61 -21.33
N TYR A 117 -7.81 14.06 -22.20
CA TYR A 117 -8.55 14.83 -23.20
C TYR A 117 -9.54 15.82 -22.56
N THR A 118 -10.28 15.38 -21.55
CA THR A 118 -11.24 16.24 -20.82
C THR A 118 -10.58 17.38 -20.04
N GLN A 119 -9.29 17.29 -19.71
CA GLN A 119 -8.52 18.38 -19.07
C GLN A 119 -7.99 19.42 -20.07
N HIS A 120 -8.11 19.18 -21.37
CA HIS A 120 -7.67 20.08 -22.44
C HIS A 120 -8.82 20.48 -23.38
N ALA A 121 -10.05 20.05 -23.10
CA ALA A 121 -11.21 20.60 -23.78
C ALA A 121 -11.30 22.10 -23.42
N PRO A 122 -11.20 23.02 -24.39
CA PRO A 122 -11.49 24.42 -24.12
C PRO A 122 -12.98 24.52 -23.72
N ASP A 123 -13.25 25.18 -22.60
CA ASP A 123 -14.60 25.54 -22.20
C ASP A 123 -15.26 26.24 -23.39
N THR A 124 -16.32 25.63 -23.91
CA THR A 124 -17.09 26.14 -25.06
C THR A 124 -18.19 27.04 -24.57
#